data_AF-A0A328RN19-F1
#
_entry.id   AF-A0A328RN19-F1
#
_cell.length_a   1.000
_cell.length_b   1.000
_cell.length_c   1.000
_cell.angle_alpha   90.00
_cell.angle_beta   90.00
_cell.angle_gamma   90.00
#
_symmetry.space_group_name_H-M   'P 1'
#
loop_
_entity.id
_entity.type
_entity.pdbx_description
1 polymer ?
#
loop_
_entity_poly.entity_id
_entity_poly.type
_entity_poly.pdbx_seq_one_letter_code
_entity_poly.pdbx_strand_id
1 'polypeptide(L)'
;MGTLKEGFFSRFCVISFLMLFLCSSFLLVGCGTNIFEGFVDQEESLGNLLDDASSVEDYRDILEKTSSIIESSSSSDAEKSDAFFVQAEALLGVNEVSSLDLFGELSTAADAASSNPLSVLDIDTSNVDLIKASESIASANSLGGTGSPDQNLLKGVVNTMVVVNTVQETFDVQEDGTLVQKNNESYWDSLDSLMNPAGSSSDQTLKDFSDDAFSGFNNSGSMTSEQLEEVKSVNTAITESSALYKAVKEGGVYNGKTYAGIVGDAAPTSAEVAMIEDQLSSIFKDF
;
A
#
# COMPACT_ATOMS: atom_id res chain seq x y z
N MET A 1 16.16 -18.93 42.18
CA MET A 1 15.11 -18.96 41.15
C MET A 1 14.33 -17.67 41.31
N GLY A 2 14.49 -16.61 40.52
CA GLY A 2 15.08 -16.49 39.19
C GLY A 2 14.25 -15.43 38.45
N THR A 3 14.56 -14.16 38.72
CA THR A 3 14.41 -12.96 37.87
C THR A 3 13.37 -12.97 36.74
N LEU A 4 12.22 -12.36 36.99
CA LEU A 4 11.29 -11.81 35.98
C LEU A 4 10.61 -10.57 36.59
N LYS A 5 11.30 -9.43 36.66
CA LYS A 5 10.63 -8.17 37.04
C LYS A 5 11.29 -6.86 36.60
N GLU A 6 12.46 -6.88 35.95
CA GLU A 6 13.15 -5.64 35.58
C GLU A 6 12.99 -5.22 34.10
N GLY A 7 12.39 -6.06 33.25
CA GLY A 7 12.22 -5.76 31.81
C GLY A 7 10.96 -4.98 31.41
N PHE A 8 9.90 -4.99 32.25
CA PHE A 8 8.57 -4.49 31.85
C PHE A 8 8.38 -2.99 32.15
N PHE A 9 8.99 -2.48 33.23
CA PHE A 9 8.88 -1.07 33.63
C PHE A 9 9.78 -0.12 32.82
N SER A 10 10.86 -0.64 32.22
CA SER A 10 11.78 0.16 31.41
C SER A 10 11.17 0.52 30.03
N ARG A 11 10.43 -0.41 29.41
CA ARG A 11 9.78 -0.20 28.10
C ARG A 11 8.58 0.75 28.17
N PHE A 12 7.79 0.69 29.25
CA PHE A 12 6.64 1.58 29.46
C PHE A 12 7.03 3.06 29.63
N CYS A 13 8.20 3.32 30.21
CA CYS A 13 8.70 4.68 30.45
C CYS A 13 9.36 5.29 29.20
N VAL A 14 10.04 4.47 28.37
CA VAL A 14 10.65 4.91 27.11
C VAL A 14 9.60 5.22 26.04
N ILE A 15 8.53 4.40 25.94
CA ILE A 15 7.44 4.61 24.97
C ILE A 15 6.60 5.85 25.32
N SER A 16 6.35 6.09 26.61
CA SER A 16 5.67 7.31 27.08
C SER A 16 6.49 8.59 26.85
N PHE A 17 7.83 8.49 26.86
CA PHE A 17 8.73 9.62 26.54
C PHE A 17 8.87 9.85 25.03
N LEU A 18 8.73 8.79 24.22
CA LEU A 18 8.74 8.85 22.75
C LEU A 18 7.51 9.60 22.20
N MET A 19 6.32 9.29 22.73
CA MET A 19 5.05 9.95 22.35
C MET A 19 4.96 11.41 22.77
N LEU A 20 5.45 11.79 23.96
CA LEU A 20 5.45 13.20 24.38
C LEU A 20 6.43 14.04 23.54
N PHE A 21 7.49 13.43 23.01
CA PHE A 21 8.47 14.09 22.14
C PHE A 21 8.01 14.15 20.68
N LEU A 22 7.27 13.15 20.18
CA LEU A 22 6.61 13.20 18.86
C LEU A 22 5.61 14.37 18.81
N CYS A 23 4.72 14.50 19.79
CA CYS A 23 3.78 15.63 19.86
C CYS A 23 4.47 16.99 20.04
N SER A 24 5.66 17.04 20.65
CA SER A 24 6.42 18.28 20.84
C SER A 24 7.25 18.68 19.61
N SER A 25 7.53 17.74 18.71
CA SER A 25 8.25 18.01 17.45
C SER A 25 7.30 18.40 16.30
N PHE A 26 6.03 17.98 16.36
CA PHE A 26 4.98 18.51 15.48
C PHE A 26 4.55 19.96 15.78
N LEU A 27 4.88 20.50 16.96
CA LEU A 27 4.52 21.88 17.34
C LEU A 27 5.65 22.91 17.14
N LEU A 28 6.84 22.50 16.71
CA LEU A 28 8.00 23.39 16.58
C LEU A 28 8.72 23.35 15.22
N VAL A 29 8.10 22.79 14.17
CA VAL A 29 8.56 22.95 12.80
C VAL A 29 7.38 23.24 11.87
N GLY A 30 7.22 24.52 11.52
CA GLY A 30 6.61 24.99 10.28
C GLY A 30 5.09 24.89 10.14
N CYS A 31 4.44 26.02 9.87
CA CYS A 31 3.17 26.01 9.12
C CYS A 31 3.39 25.23 7.82
N GLY A 32 2.47 24.31 7.50
CA GLY A 32 2.59 23.32 6.42
C GLY A 32 3.12 23.87 5.11
N THR A 33 4.28 23.36 4.72
CA THR A 33 4.77 23.35 3.34
C THR A 33 4.29 22.03 2.72
N ASN A 34 3.60 22.09 1.58
CA ASN A 34 3.20 20.92 0.80
C ASN A 34 4.42 20.03 0.54
N ILE A 35 4.18 18.75 0.28
CA ILE A 35 5.19 17.72 -0.09
C ILE A 35 5.87 18.06 -1.45
N PHE A 36 5.67 19.26 -2.02
CA PHE A 36 5.95 19.58 -3.42
C PHE A 36 6.85 20.80 -3.66
N GLU A 37 7.66 21.21 -2.69
CA GLU A 37 8.57 22.36 -2.83
C GLU A 37 9.76 22.12 -3.81
N GLY A 38 9.72 21.06 -4.62
CA GLY A 38 10.81 20.62 -5.51
C GLY A 38 10.64 20.88 -7.02
N PHE A 39 9.52 21.41 -7.49
CA PHE A 39 9.27 21.58 -8.94
C PHE A 39 9.76 22.95 -9.44
N VAL A 40 10.83 22.96 -10.24
CA VAL A 40 11.52 24.19 -10.69
C VAL A 40 10.74 24.93 -11.80
N ASP A 41 10.71 26.26 -11.67
CA ASP A 41 10.07 27.31 -12.50
C ASP A 41 10.28 27.26 -14.03
N GLN A 42 9.17 27.23 -14.80
CA GLN A 42 8.73 28.20 -15.84
C GLN A 42 7.56 27.64 -16.68
N GLU A 43 6.60 28.51 -17.05
CA GLU A 43 5.20 28.18 -17.44
C GLU A 43 4.43 27.50 -16.29
N GLU A 44 3.09 27.48 -16.28
CA GLU A 44 2.32 26.80 -15.21
C GLU A 44 2.76 25.33 -15.18
N SER A 45 3.74 25.02 -14.33
CA SER A 45 4.31 23.69 -14.23
C SER A 45 3.19 22.75 -13.79
N LEU A 46 3.25 21.49 -14.24
CA LEU A 46 2.26 20.50 -13.82
C LEU A 46 2.17 20.39 -12.28
N GLY A 47 3.28 20.66 -11.58
CA GLY A 47 3.33 20.76 -10.12
C GLY A 47 2.48 21.92 -9.58
N ASN A 48 2.60 23.12 -10.16
CA ASN A 48 1.77 24.27 -9.75
C ASN A 48 0.28 24.01 -9.98
N LEU A 49 -0.08 23.29 -11.05
CA LEU A 49 -1.47 22.91 -11.30
C LEU A 49 -2.00 21.92 -10.26
N LEU A 50 -1.17 20.96 -9.82
CA LEU A 50 -1.53 20.06 -8.73
C LEU A 50 -1.68 20.80 -7.40
N ASP A 51 -0.77 21.72 -7.09
CA ASP A 51 -0.82 22.53 -5.86
C ASP A 51 -2.07 23.41 -5.78
N ASP A 52 -2.54 23.93 -6.92
CA ASP A 52 -3.74 24.77 -7.02
C ASP A 52 -5.04 23.97 -7.18
N ALA A 53 -4.96 22.66 -7.47
CA ALA A 53 -6.12 21.81 -7.68
C ALA A 53 -6.90 21.61 -6.37
N SER A 54 -8.22 21.86 -6.42
CA SER A 54 -9.09 21.70 -5.26
C SER A 54 -10.45 21.09 -5.58
N SER A 55 -10.65 20.69 -6.84
CA SER A 55 -11.86 20.05 -7.33
C SER A 55 -11.57 18.91 -8.29
N VAL A 56 -12.53 17.99 -8.43
CA VAL A 56 -12.45 16.87 -9.39
C VAL A 56 -12.24 17.38 -10.83
N GLU A 57 -12.85 18.50 -11.19
CA GLU A 57 -12.65 19.14 -12.49
C GLU A 57 -11.20 19.60 -12.71
N ASP A 58 -10.55 20.19 -11.70
CA ASP A 58 -9.14 20.59 -11.80
C ASP A 58 -8.25 19.37 -12.05
N TYR A 59 -8.48 18.27 -11.33
CA TYR A 59 -7.72 17.03 -11.53
C TYR A 59 -7.98 16.40 -12.89
N ARG A 60 -9.20 16.46 -13.43
CA ARG A 60 -9.49 16.01 -14.80
C ARG A 60 -8.73 16.83 -15.84
N ASP A 61 -8.67 18.14 -15.68
CA ASP A 61 -7.88 19.01 -16.57
C ASP A 61 -6.38 18.66 -16.53
N ILE A 62 -5.87 18.30 -15.35
CA ILE A 62 -4.49 17.80 -15.19
C ILE A 62 -4.29 16.44 -15.88
N LEU A 63 -5.25 15.53 -15.81
CA LEU A 63 -5.20 14.25 -16.53
C LEU A 63 -5.14 14.46 -18.05
N GLU A 64 -5.89 15.42 -18.60
CA GLU A 64 -5.84 15.75 -20.02
C GLU A 64 -4.47 16.32 -20.43
N LYS A 65 -3.93 17.25 -19.62
CA LYS A 65 -2.61 17.86 -19.87
C LYS A 65 -1.47 16.83 -19.82
N THR A 66 -1.47 15.96 -18.80
CA THR A 66 -0.47 14.89 -18.66
C THR A 66 -0.54 13.90 -19.81
N SER A 67 -1.75 13.50 -20.22
CA SER A 67 -1.96 12.61 -21.39
C SER A 67 -1.38 13.22 -22.67
N SER A 68 -1.59 14.52 -22.89
CA SER A 68 -1.02 15.23 -24.05
C SER A 68 0.51 15.21 -24.07
N ILE A 69 1.17 15.25 -22.91
CA ILE A 69 2.64 15.18 -22.81
C ILE A 69 3.13 13.74 -23.05
N ILE A 70 2.47 12.77 -22.43
CA ILE A 70 2.80 11.34 -22.55
C ILE A 70 2.71 10.87 -24.01
N GLU A 71 1.64 11.25 -24.70
CA GLU A 71 1.37 10.86 -26.09
C GLU A 71 2.21 11.66 -27.12
N SER A 72 2.76 12.80 -26.72
CA SER A 72 3.56 13.64 -27.61
C SER A 72 4.84 12.95 -28.06
N SER A 73 5.08 12.95 -29.37
CA SER A 73 6.35 12.47 -29.94
C SER A 73 7.51 13.44 -29.73
N SER A 74 7.24 14.68 -29.33
CA SER A 74 8.27 15.70 -29.09
C SER A 74 8.68 15.83 -27.62
N SER A 75 7.92 15.22 -26.70
CA SER A 75 8.26 15.20 -25.28
C SER A 75 9.35 14.17 -25.01
N SER A 76 10.32 14.56 -24.20
CA SER A 76 11.41 13.72 -23.72
C SER A 76 10.94 12.70 -22.68
N ASP A 77 11.73 11.65 -22.47
CA ASP A 77 11.43 10.63 -21.46
C ASP A 77 11.33 11.21 -20.04
N ALA A 78 12.10 12.26 -19.73
CA ALA A 78 12.01 12.97 -18.46
C ALA A 78 10.66 13.69 -18.30
N GLU A 79 10.22 14.44 -19.32
CA GLU A 79 8.92 15.12 -19.30
C GLU A 79 7.76 14.13 -19.21
N LYS A 80 7.88 12.97 -19.86
CA LYS A 80 6.89 11.89 -19.77
C LYS A 80 6.89 11.23 -18.40
N SER A 81 8.07 10.98 -17.83
CA SER A 81 8.20 10.46 -16.47
C SER A 81 7.51 11.37 -15.46
N ASP A 82 7.78 12.67 -15.53
CA ASP A 82 7.13 13.65 -14.63
C ASP A 82 5.61 13.71 -14.86
N ALA A 83 5.17 13.71 -16.12
CA ALA A 83 3.75 13.67 -16.45
C ALA A 83 3.04 12.42 -15.90
N PHE A 84 3.69 11.26 -15.90
CA PHE A 84 3.16 10.04 -15.31
C PHE A 84 3.03 10.11 -13.78
N PHE A 85 3.99 10.72 -13.07
CA PHE A 85 3.86 10.94 -11.62
C PHE A 85 2.71 11.90 -11.29
N VAL A 86 2.60 13.00 -12.03
CA VAL A 86 1.50 13.96 -11.90
C VAL A 86 0.15 13.28 -12.21
N GLN A 87 0.12 12.43 -13.24
CA GLN A 87 -1.06 11.67 -13.61
C GLN A 87 -1.52 10.73 -12.49
N ALA A 88 -0.58 10.06 -11.81
CA ALA A 88 -0.90 9.19 -10.68
C ALA A 88 -1.58 9.96 -9.53
N GLU A 89 -1.09 11.15 -9.22
CA GLU A 89 -1.69 12.01 -8.19
C GLU A 89 -3.05 12.56 -8.61
N ALA A 90 -3.17 13.04 -9.85
CA ALA A 90 -4.44 13.51 -10.38
C ALA A 90 -5.50 12.39 -10.44
N LEU A 91 -5.09 11.14 -10.66
CA LEU A 91 -5.99 9.98 -10.56
C LEU A 91 -6.53 9.81 -9.14
N LEU A 92 -5.73 10.02 -8.10
CA LEU A 92 -6.24 10.02 -6.73
C LEU A 92 -7.23 11.17 -6.50
N GLY A 93 -6.88 12.38 -6.94
CA GLY A 93 -7.73 13.56 -6.80
C GLY A 93 -9.09 13.46 -7.51
N VAL A 94 -9.15 12.86 -8.70
CA VAL A 94 -10.43 12.59 -9.40
C VAL A 94 -11.32 11.63 -8.61
N ASN A 95 -10.72 10.72 -7.84
CA ASN A 95 -11.44 9.77 -7.01
C ASN A 95 -11.62 10.25 -5.56
N GLU A 96 -11.36 11.53 -5.30
CA GLU A 96 -11.47 12.16 -3.98
C GLU A 96 -10.63 11.44 -2.90
N VAL A 97 -9.55 10.78 -3.33
CA VAL A 97 -8.61 10.10 -2.44
C VAL A 97 -7.49 11.07 -2.08
N SER A 98 -7.38 11.40 -0.81
CA SER A 98 -6.29 12.22 -0.28
C SER A 98 -5.20 11.34 0.33
N SER A 99 -3.96 11.53 -0.10
CA SER A 99 -2.79 10.92 0.55
C SER A 99 -2.68 11.34 2.03
N LEU A 100 -3.14 12.55 2.38
CA LEU A 100 -3.19 13.03 3.76
C LEU A 100 -4.23 12.29 4.61
N ASP A 101 -5.37 11.92 4.01
CA ASP A 101 -6.40 11.17 4.74
C ASP A 101 -5.88 9.77 5.08
N LEU A 102 -5.17 9.11 4.15
CA LEU A 102 -4.48 7.85 4.46
C LEU A 102 -3.46 8.01 5.60
N PHE A 103 -2.67 9.08 5.63
CA PHE A 103 -1.73 9.31 6.74
C PHE A 103 -2.47 9.60 8.05
N GLY A 104 -3.61 10.29 8.00
CA GLY A 104 -4.48 10.50 9.16
C GLY A 104 -5.06 9.19 9.71
N GLU A 105 -5.50 8.30 8.82
CA GLU A 105 -6.01 6.99 9.18
C GLU A 105 -4.90 6.05 9.69
N LEU A 106 -3.73 6.04 9.05
CA LEU A 106 -2.55 5.31 9.54
C LEU A 106 -2.12 5.80 10.92
N SER A 107 -2.16 7.11 11.16
CA SER A 107 -1.87 7.69 12.48
C SER A 107 -2.92 7.26 13.51
N THR A 108 -4.20 7.23 13.13
CA THR A 108 -5.29 6.79 14.01
C THR A 108 -5.18 5.30 14.33
N ALA A 109 -4.82 4.48 13.34
CA ALA A 109 -4.56 3.06 13.48
C ALA A 109 -3.39 2.80 14.44
N ALA A 110 -2.32 3.60 14.37
CA ALA A 110 -1.18 3.49 15.28
C ALA A 110 -1.54 3.80 16.75
N ASP A 111 -2.51 4.68 16.98
CA ASP A 111 -3.00 5.03 18.33
C ASP A 111 -3.99 3.99 18.90
N ALA A 112 -4.60 3.18 18.04
CA ALA A 112 -5.44 2.05 18.43
C ALA A 112 -4.57 0.85 18.84
N ALA A 113 -3.91 0.96 20.01
CA ALA A 113 -2.88 0.04 20.53
C ALA A 113 -3.26 -1.46 20.68
N SER A 114 -4.42 -1.88 20.19
CA SER A 114 -4.91 -3.27 20.18
C SER A 114 -5.63 -3.68 18.88
N SER A 115 -5.62 -2.84 17.85
CA SER A 115 -6.35 -3.08 16.61
C SER A 115 -5.38 -3.26 15.44
N ASN A 116 -5.60 -4.29 14.63
CA ASN A 116 -4.85 -4.53 13.40
C ASN A 116 -5.00 -3.32 12.46
N PRO A 117 -3.90 -2.74 11.93
CA PRO A 117 -3.99 -1.53 11.10
C PRO A 117 -4.91 -1.68 9.89
N LEU A 118 -5.00 -2.86 9.27
CA LEU A 118 -5.89 -3.10 8.13
C LEU A 118 -7.38 -3.09 8.50
N SER A 119 -7.72 -3.18 9.79
CA SER A 119 -9.10 -3.07 10.27
C SER A 119 -9.55 -1.62 10.52
N VAL A 120 -8.60 -0.66 10.54
CA VAL A 120 -8.86 0.74 10.91
C VAL A 120 -8.80 1.67 9.70
N LEU A 121 -7.98 1.33 8.70
CA LEU A 121 -7.94 2.06 7.43
C LEU A 121 -9.29 1.91 6.71
N ASP A 122 -9.84 2.98 6.16
CA ASP A 122 -11.10 2.97 5.41
C ASP A 122 -10.87 3.66 4.06
N ILE A 123 -10.48 2.86 3.08
CA ILE A 123 -10.18 3.36 1.75
C ILE A 123 -11.44 3.22 0.89
N ASP A 124 -12.30 4.24 0.89
CA ASP A 124 -13.51 4.28 0.04
C ASP A 124 -13.14 4.67 -1.40
N THR A 125 -12.42 3.79 -2.11
CA THR A 125 -12.13 3.99 -3.53
C THR A 125 -12.03 2.69 -4.31
N SER A 126 -12.17 2.81 -5.63
CA SER A 126 -12.12 1.68 -6.56
C SER A 126 -10.69 1.17 -6.71
N ASN A 127 -10.48 -0.13 -6.49
CA ASN A 127 -9.18 -0.78 -6.66
C ASN A 127 -8.63 -0.61 -8.08
N VAL A 128 -9.52 -0.56 -9.08
CA VAL A 128 -9.15 -0.32 -10.48
C VAL A 128 -8.46 1.02 -10.66
N ASP A 129 -8.90 2.06 -9.95
CA ASP A 129 -8.34 3.41 -10.13
C ASP A 129 -7.04 3.59 -9.33
N LEU A 130 -6.92 2.93 -8.17
CA LEU A 130 -5.65 2.82 -7.44
C LEU A 130 -4.60 2.05 -8.26
N ILE A 131 -4.99 0.96 -8.93
CA ILE A 131 -4.10 0.20 -9.81
C ILE A 131 -3.63 1.08 -10.97
N LYS A 132 -4.52 1.84 -11.62
CA LYS A 132 -4.10 2.80 -12.68
C LYS A 132 -3.09 3.83 -12.17
N ALA A 133 -3.29 4.36 -10.97
CA ALA A 133 -2.33 5.30 -10.38
C ALA A 133 -0.97 4.63 -10.15
N SER A 134 -0.94 3.38 -9.67
CA SER A 134 0.29 2.59 -9.55
C SER A 134 0.94 2.30 -10.91
N GLU A 135 0.16 1.96 -11.94
CA GLU A 135 0.64 1.72 -13.30
C GLU A 135 1.25 2.99 -13.94
N SER A 136 0.68 4.17 -13.69
CA SER A 136 1.29 5.44 -14.10
C SER A 136 2.67 5.62 -13.44
N ILE A 137 2.80 5.35 -12.13
CA ILE A 137 4.10 5.41 -11.43
C ILE A 137 5.10 4.38 -12.00
N ALA A 138 4.66 3.15 -12.26
CA ALA A 138 5.49 2.13 -12.89
C ALA A 138 5.98 2.56 -14.28
N SER A 139 5.10 3.20 -15.06
CA SER A 139 5.43 3.76 -16.37
C SER A 139 6.48 4.87 -16.27
N ALA A 140 6.37 5.77 -15.28
CA ALA A 140 7.39 6.79 -15.01
C ALA A 140 8.76 6.15 -14.72
N ASN A 141 8.79 5.14 -13.85
CA ASN A 141 10.03 4.43 -13.50
C ASN A 141 10.65 3.69 -14.69
N SER A 142 9.84 3.16 -15.60
CA SER A 142 10.31 2.47 -16.81
C SER A 142 11.06 3.38 -17.80
N LEU A 143 10.79 4.69 -17.73
CA LEU A 143 11.46 5.73 -18.52
C LEU A 143 12.80 6.18 -17.91
N GLY A 144 13.25 5.53 -16.83
CA GLY A 144 14.52 5.83 -16.17
C GLY A 144 14.43 6.91 -15.10
N GLY A 145 13.23 7.39 -14.77
CA GLY A 145 13.00 8.21 -13.57
C GLY A 145 13.18 7.35 -12.32
N THR A 146 14.06 7.73 -11.40
CA THR A 146 14.16 7.05 -10.09
C THR A 146 13.18 7.63 -9.07
N GLY A 147 12.38 8.61 -9.47
CA GLY A 147 11.56 9.44 -8.60
C GLY A 147 12.39 10.40 -7.74
N SER A 148 11.87 11.60 -7.50
CA SER A 148 12.26 12.43 -6.36
C SER A 148 11.87 11.73 -5.04
N PRO A 149 12.35 12.20 -3.86
CA PRO A 149 11.87 11.71 -2.57
C PRO A 149 10.35 11.72 -2.45
N ASP A 150 9.71 12.79 -2.93
CA ASP A 150 8.25 12.97 -2.88
C ASP A 150 7.51 12.03 -3.83
N GLN A 151 8.04 11.83 -5.04
CA GLN A 151 7.52 10.84 -6.00
C GLN A 151 7.66 9.40 -5.47
N ASN A 152 8.73 9.12 -4.71
CA ASN A 152 8.88 7.85 -4.01
C ASN A 152 7.91 7.72 -2.82
N LEU A 153 7.60 8.82 -2.12
CA LEU A 153 6.57 8.82 -1.07
C LEU A 153 5.20 8.52 -1.68
N LEU A 154 4.84 9.19 -2.79
CA LEU A 154 3.61 8.92 -3.53
C LEU A 154 3.53 7.45 -3.98
N LYS A 155 4.63 6.89 -4.49
CA LYS A 155 4.73 5.46 -4.80
C LYS A 155 4.41 4.60 -3.58
N GLY A 156 4.98 4.93 -2.42
CA GLY A 156 4.68 4.25 -1.15
C GLY A 156 3.19 4.26 -0.83
N VAL A 157 2.60 5.45 -0.84
CA VAL A 157 1.19 5.69 -0.52
C VAL A 157 0.24 4.96 -1.46
N VAL A 158 0.37 5.17 -2.77
CA VAL A 158 -0.55 4.59 -3.78
C VAL A 158 -0.54 3.06 -3.70
N ASN A 159 0.65 2.47 -3.62
CA ASN A 159 0.75 1.02 -3.57
C ASN A 159 0.27 0.44 -2.24
N THR A 160 0.43 1.16 -1.11
CA THR A 160 -0.23 0.78 0.15
C THR A 160 -1.74 0.83 0.03
N MET A 161 -2.31 1.85 -0.62
CA MET A 161 -3.75 1.93 -0.83
C MET A 161 -4.25 0.72 -1.64
N VAL A 162 -3.55 0.32 -2.72
CA VAL A 162 -3.88 -0.90 -3.48
C VAL A 162 -3.87 -2.13 -2.55
N VAL A 163 -2.84 -2.29 -1.72
CA VAL A 163 -2.71 -3.43 -0.82
C VAL A 163 -3.86 -3.49 0.18
N VAL A 164 -4.10 -2.39 0.88
CA VAL A 164 -5.14 -2.28 1.91
C VAL A 164 -6.52 -2.50 1.29
N ASN A 165 -6.83 -1.80 0.20
CA ASN A 165 -8.12 -1.90 -0.46
C ASN A 165 -8.36 -3.31 -1.02
N THR A 166 -7.34 -3.97 -1.59
CA THR A 166 -7.49 -5.36 -2.06
C THR A 166 -7.78 -6.32 -0.91
N VAL A 167 -7.08 -6.20 0.22
CA VAL A 167 -7.35 -7.04 1.40
C VAL A 167 -8.78 -6.82 1.87
N GLN A 168 -9.23 -5.57 1.94
CA GLN A 168 -10.55 -5.21 2.42
C GLN A 168 -11.67 -5.57 1.44
N GLU A 169 -11.47 -5.49 0.13
CA GLU A 169 -12.47 -5.98 -0.85
C GLU A 169 -12.66 -7.50 -0.73
N THR A 170 -11.59 -8.22 -0.37
CA THR A 170 -11.58 -9.67 -0.30
C THR A 170 -12.06 -10.23 1.04
N PHE A 171 -11.68 -9.60 2.16
CA PHE A 171 -11.90 -10.08 3.51
C PHE A 171 -12.51 -9.00 4.42
N ASP A 172 -13.33 -9.43 5.37
CA ASP A 172 -13.64 -8.66 6.56
C ASP A 172 -12.49 -8.84 7.56
N VAL A 173 -11.66 -7.81 7.70
CA VAL A 173 -10.53 -7.79 8.65
C VAL A 173 -11.05 -7.44 10.03
N GLN A 174 -10.95 -8.37 10.98
CA GLN A 174 -11.32 -8.14 12.37
C GLN A 174 -10.25 -7.33 13.11
N GLU A 175 -10.61 -6.74 14.26
CA GLU A 175 -9.67 -5.96 15.10
C GLU A 175 -8.42 -6.76 15.50
N ASP A 176 -8.52 -8.09 15.63
CA ASP A 176 -7.39 -8.95 16.00
C ASP A 176 -6.59 -9.50 14.80
N GLY A 177 -6.85 -8.98 13.60
CA GLY A 177 -6.20 -9.42 12.35
C GLY A 177 -6.79 -10.69 11.75
N THR A 178 -7.82 -11.28 12.37
CA THR A 178 -8.52 -12.43 11.77
C THR A 178 -9.21 -12.02 10.47
N LEU A 179 -8.99 -12.79 9.40
CA LEU A 179 -9.63 -12.59 8.11
C LEU A 179 -10.88 -13.46 7.99
N VAL A 180 -12.04 -12.83 7.78
CA VAL A 180 -13.31 -13.51 7.51
C VAL A 180 -13.68 -13.32 6.04
N GLN A 181 -14.07 -14.39 5.34
CA GLN A 181 -14.46 -14.32 3.92
C GLN A 181 -15.65 -13.39 3.72
N LYS A 182 -15.58 -12.55 2.68
CA LYS A 182 -16.74 -11.83 2.16
C LYS A 182 -17.53 -12.70 1.17
N ASN A 183 -18.79 -12.33 0.93
CA ASN A 183 -19.62 -12.82 -0.19
C ASN A 183 -19.88 -14.34 -0.28
N ASN A 184 -19.64 -15.12 0.79
CA ASN A 184 -19.69 -16.59 0.81
C ASN A 184 -18.71 -17.26 -0.17
N GLU A 185 -17.63 -16.57 -0.55
CA GLU A 185 -16.55 -17.15 -1.35
C GLU A 185 -15.72 -18.12 -0.52
N SER A 186 -15.08 -19.12 -1.15
CA SER A 186 -14.18 -20.00 -0.40
C SER A 186 -12.86 -19.29 -0.07
N TYR A 187 -12.14 -19.73 0.97
CA TYR A 187 -10.83 -19.15 1.32
C TYR A 187 -9.82 -19.28 0.17
N TRP A 188 -10.04 -20.25 -0.73
CA TRP A 188 -9.26 -20.35 -1.96
C TRP A 188 -9.60 -19.23 -2.94
N ASP A 189 -10.88 -19.01 -3.23
CA ASP A 189 -11.30 -17.96 -4.19
C ASP A 189 -10.93 -16.57 -3.68
N SER A 190 -11.06 -16.36 -2.37
CA SER A 190 -10.60 -15.15 -1.69
C SER A 190 -9.07 -15.01 -1.78
N LEU A 191 -8.28 -16.07 -1.55
CA LEU A 191 -6.83 -16.01 -1.72
C LEU A 191 -6.41 -15.75 -3.18
N ASP A 192 -7.09 -16.34 -4.16
CA ASP A 192 -6.84 -16.11 -5.59
C ASP A 192 -7.15 -14.64 -5.96
N SER A 193 -8.27 -14.10 -5.48
CA SER A 193 -8.66 -12.69 -5.67
C SER A 193 -7.66 -11.73 -4.99
N LEU A 194 -7.27 -12.03 -3.75
CA LEU A 194 -6.27 -11.27 -3.00
C LEU A 194 -4.95 -11.18 -3.78
N MET A 195 -4.48 -12.29 -4.36
CA MET A 195 -3.18 -12.33 -5.04
C MET A 195 -3.19 -11.70 -6.42
N ASN A 196 -4.35 -11.63 -7.08
CA ASN A 196 -4.50 -11.13 -8.45
C ASN A 196 -5.45 -9.90 -8.49
N PRO A 197 -5.08 -8.77 -7.86
CA PRO A 197 -5.97 -7.59 -7.75
C PRO A 197 -6.32 -6.97 -9.11
N ALA A 198 -5.43 -7.06 -10.09
CA ALA A 198 -5.67 -6.61 -11.47
C ALA A 198 -6.32 -7.69 -12.37
N GLY A 199 -6.76 -8.80 -11.76
CA GLY A 199 -7.32 -9.96 -12.45
C GLY A 199 -6.26 -10.93 -12.99
N SER A 200 -6.70 -12.15 -13.33
CA SER A 200 -5.82 -13.28 -13.68
C SER A 200 -5.04 -13.14 -15.00
N SER A 201 -5.29 -12.08 -15.77
CA SER A 201 -4.57 -11.76 -17.02
C SER A 201 -3.45 -10.75 -16.83
N SER A 202 -3.35 -10.13 -15.65
CA SER A 202 -2.25 -9.24 -15.30
C SER A 202 -1.09 -10.03 -14.71
N ASP A 203 0.14 -9.63 -15.03
CA ASP A 203 1.34 -10.16 -14.39
C ASP A 203 1.61 -9.48 -13.03
N GLN A 204 0.89 -8.40 -12.71
CA GLN A 204 1.02 -7.72 -11.42
C GLN A 204 0.21 -8.43 -10.33
N THR A 205 0.93 -8.85 -9.30
CA THR A 205 0.38 -9.50 -8.11
C THR A 205 0.33 -8.53 -6.94
N LEU A 206 -0.44 -8.86 -5.90
CA LEU A 206 -0.46 -8.07 -4.66
C LEU A 206 0.93 -7.91 -4.03
N LYS A 207 1.81 -8.91 -4.23
CA LYS A 207 3.20 -8.86 -3.78
C LYS A 207 3.98 -7.75 -4.51
N ASP A 208 3.76 -7.56 -5.80
CA ASP A 208 4.45 -6.51 -6.56
C ASP A 208 4.07 -5.13 -6.04
N PHE A 209 2.78 -4.89 -5.81
CA PHE A 209 2.30 -3.65 -5.16
C PHE A 209 2.93 -3.48 -3.77
N SER A 210 2.95 -4.54 -2.96
CA SER A 210 3.53 -4.46 -1.62
C SER A 210 5.04 -4.18 -1.62
N ASP A 211 5.80 -4.80 -2.54
CA ASP A 211 7.23 -4.54 -2.70
C ASP A 211 7.48 -3.09 -3.16
N ASP A 212 6.64 -2.59 -4.07
CA ASP A 212 6.70 -1.22 -4.56
C ASP A 212 6.34 -0.20 -3.48
N ALA A 213 5.38 -0.51 -2.61
CA ALA A 213 5.05 0.31 -1.45
C ALA A 213 6.26 0.44 -0.50
N PHE A 214 6.86 -0.70 -0.12
CA PHE A 214 8.04 -0.72 0.73
C PHE A 214 9.21 0.03 0.11
N SER A 215 9.49 -0.21 -1.17
CA SER A 215 10.55 0.48 -1.92
C SER A 215 10.31 1.98 -1.98
N GLY A 216 9.07 2.42 -2.24
CA GLY A 216 8.69 3.84 -2.25
C GLY A 216 8.98 4.51 -0.90
N PHE A 217 8.48 3.95 0.20
CA PHE A 217 8.75 4.49 1.52
C PHE A 217 10.23 4.49 1.89
N ASN A 218 10.96 3.41 1.61
CA ASN A 218 12.40 3.32 1.87
C ASN A 218 13.19 4.38 1.07
N ASN A 219 12.85 4.60 -0.19
CA ASN A 219 13.56 5.53 -1.07
C ASN A 219 13.14 6.99 -0.88
N SER A 220 11.97 7.24 -0.29
CA SER A 220 11.50 8.59 0.05
C SER A 220 12.34 9.27 1.14
N GLY A 221 13.00 8.49 2.01
CA GLY A 221 13.68 9.01 3.19
C GLY A 221 12.77 9.70 4.22
N SER A 222 11.44 9.63 4.05
CA SER A 222 10.44 10.32 4.88
C SER A 222 10.01 9.51 6.11
N MET A 223 10.36 8.22 6.17
CA MET A 223 10.01 7.31 7.26
C MET A 223 11.14 7.16 8.27
N THR A 224 10.78 7.07 9.55
CA THR A 224 11.69 6.59 10.59
C THR A 224 11.96 5.08 10.41
N SER A 225 13.03 4.58 11.05
CA SER A 225 13.33 3.14 11.01
C SER A 225 12.23 2.28 11.62
N GLU A 226 11.51 2.77 12.64
CA GLU A 226 10.41 2.05 13.27
C GLU A 226 9.22 1.95 12.30
N GLN A 227 8.82 3.06 11.67
CA GLN A 227 7.76 3.07 10.65
C GLN A 227 8.09 2.18 9.46
N LEU A 228 9.34 2.16 9.02
CA LEU A 228 9.76 1.32 7.90
C LEU A 228 9.73 -0.18 8.25
N GLU A 229 10.00 -0.55 9.50
CA GLU A 229 9.86 -1.95 9.94
C GLU A 229 8.39 -2.38 10.02
N GLU A 230 7.45 -1.46 10.34
CA GLU A 230 6.01 -1.76 10.27
C GLU A 230 5.55 -2.02 8.83
N VAL A 231 5.94 -1.17 7.89
CA VAL A 231 5.66 -1.38 6.45
C VAL A 231 6.25 -2.71 5.96
N LYS A 232 7.45 -3.07 6.43
CA LYS A 232 8.09 -4.34 6.12
C LYS A 232 7.37 -5.54 6.72
N SER A 233 6.72 -5.38 7.87
CA SER A 233 5.86 -6.42 8.47
C SER A 233 4.68 -6.74 7.55
N VAL A 234 3.98 -5.70 7.05
CA VAL A 234 2.93 -5.86 6.03
C VAL A 234 3.47 -6.58 4.79
N ASN A 235 4.61 -6.12 4.27
CA ASN A 235 5.22 -6.73 3.09
C ASN A 235 5.60 -8.21 3.30
N THR A 236 6.01 -8.56 4.52
CA THR A 236 6.29 -9.95 4.90
C THR A 236 5.00 -10.77 4.90
N ALA A 237 3.91 -10.28 5.48
CA ALA A 237 2.61 -10.96 5.47
C ALA A 237 2.06 -11.18 4.04
N ILE A 238 2.18 -10.19 3.16
CA ILE A 238 1.81 -10.35 1.74
C ILE A 238 2.72 -11.36 1.02
N THR A 239 4.02 -11.33 1.29
CA THR A 239 4.98 -12.31 0.75
C THR A 239 4.67 -13.73 1.20
N GLU A 240 4.30 -13.92 2.48
CA GLU A 240 3.89 -15.20 3.02
C GLU A 240 2.58 -15.69 2.40
N SER A 241 1.61 -14.79 2.18
CA SER A 241 0.36 -15.09 1.48
C SER A 241 0.61 -15.53 0.03
N SER A 242 1.54 -14.87 -0.66
CA SER A 242 1.97 -15.23 -2.02
C SER A 242 2.65 -16.61 -2.05
N ALA A 243 3.47 -16.93 -1.04
CA ALA A 243 4.09 -18.25 -0.92
C ALA A 243 3.05 -19.35 -0.65
N LEU A 244 2.05 -19.08 0.20
CA LEU A 244 0.91 -19.97 0.43
C LEU A 244 0.13 -20.19 -0.87
N TYR A 245 -0.26 -19.12 -1.57
CA TYR A 245 -0.97 -19.20 -2.85
C TYR A 245 -0.23 -20.07 -3.86
N LYS A 246 1.08 -19.84 -4.03
CA LYS A 246 1.91 -20.63 -4.93
C LYS A 246 1.91 -22.11 -4.55
N ALA A 247 2.08 -22.43 -3.26
CA ALA A 247 2.07 -23.81 -2.78
C ALA A 247 0.73 -24.51 -3.04
N VAL A 248 -0.39 -23.79 -2.88
CA VAL A 248 -1.73 -24.31 -3.17
C VAL A 248 -1.95 -24.48 -4.68
N LYS A 249 -1.60 -23.47 -5.48
CA LYS A 249 -1.83 -23.45 -6.93
C LYS A 249 -0.98 -24.49 -7.66
N GLU A 250 0.32 -24.52 -7.41
CA GLU A 250 1.27 -25.39 -8.12
C GLU A 250 1.42 -26.77 -7.46
N GLY A 251 1.00 -26.88 -6.20
CA GLY A 251 1.29 -28.03 -5.34
C GLY A 251 2.64 -27.86 -4.66
N GLY A 252 2.74 -28.29 -3.41
CA GLY A 252 3.95 -28.06 -2.63
C GLY A 252 3.75 -28.15 -1.12
N VAL A 253 4.70 -27.57 -0.39
CA VAL A 253 4.67 -27.52 1.08
C VAL A 253 4.81 -26.08 1.55
N TYR A 254 3.91 -25.65 2.41
CA TYR A 254 3.97 -24.37 3.11
C TYR A 254 3.71 -24.60 4.61
N ASN A 255 4.60 -24.10 5.47
CA ASN A 255 4.55 -24.29 6.93
C ASN A 255 4.27 -25.74 7.38
N GLY A 256 4.87 -26.72 6.68
CA GLY A 256 4.73 -28.14 6.98
C GLY A 256 3.39 -28.76 6.55
N LYS A 257 2.50 -28.02 5.88
CA LYS A 257 1.28 -28.51 5.24
C LYS A 257 1.55 -28.80 3.77
N THR A 258 1.02 -29.91 3.26
CA THR A 258 1.18 -30.31 1.85
C THR A 258 -0.09 -30.05 1.08
N TYR A 259 0.05 -29.47 -0.12
CA TYR A 259 -1.03 -29.19 -1.06
C TYR A 259 -0.82 -29.98 -2.35
N ALA A 260 -1.90 -30.50 -2.92
CA ALA A 260 -1.86 -31.34 -4.11
C ALA A 260 -1.58 -30.57 -5.41
N GLY A 261 -1.83 -29.26 -5.42
CA GLY A 261 -1.82 -28.44 -6.62
C GLY A 261 -3.19 -28.44 -7.31
N ILE A 262 -3.48 -27.35 -8.02
CA ILE A 262 -4.71 -27.16 -8.76
C ILE A 262 -4.45 -27.43 -10.25
N VAL A 263 -5.24 -28.33 -10.83
CA VAL A 263 -5.16 -28.68 -12.26
C VAL A 263 -6.43 -28.26 -12.97
N GLY A 264 -6.31 -27.36 -13.96
CA GLY A 264 -7.46 -26.82 -14.69
C GLY A 264 -8.38 -26.02 -13.77
N ASP A 265 -9.69 -26.28 -13.87
CA ASP A 265 -10.73 -25.61 -13.07
C ASP A 265 -11.01 -26.33 -11.73
N ALA A 266 -10.08 -27.17 -11.25
CA ALA A 266 -10.23 -27.82 -9.96
C ALA A 266 -10.12 -26.80 -8.82
N ALA A 267 -10.81 -27.05 -7.71
CA ALA A 267 -10.64 -26.32 -6.47
C ALA A 267 -9.90 -27.19 -5.43
N PRO A 268 -9.22 -26.59 -4.44
CA PRO A 268 -8.67 -27.33 -3.31
C PRO A 268 -9.74 -28.17 -2.60
N THR A 269 -9.34 -29.28 -2.01
CA THR A 269 -10.25 -30.09 -1.19
C THR A 269 -10.71 -29.31 0.04
N SER A 270 -11.84 -29.67 0.66
CA SER A 270 -12.31 -29.02 1.90
C SER A 270 -11.27 -29.05 3.04
N ALA A 271 -10.43 -30.09 3.08
CA ALA A 271 -9.33 -30.16 4.03
C ALA A 271 -8.23 -29.14 3.73
N GLU A 272 -7.89 -28.94 2.44
CA GLU A 272 -6.94 -27.91 2.02
C GLU A 272 -7.50 -26.50 2.21
N VAL A 273 -8.79 -26.27 1.97
CA VAL A 273 -9.45 -24.98 2.26
C VAL A 273 -9.35 -24.63 3.75
N ALA A 274 -9.59 -25.58 4.65
CA ALA A 274 -9.43 -25.36 6.09
C ALA A 274 -7.95 -25.12 6.48
N MET A 275 -6.99 -25.69 5.75
CA MET A 275 -5.57 -25.36 5.95
C MET A 275 -5.24 -23.95 5.46
N ILE A 276 -5.81 -23.51 4.34
CA ILE A 276 -5.63 -22.15 3.82
C ILE A 276 -6.14 -21.12 4.82
N GLU A 277 -7.34 -21.33 5.38
CA GLU A 277 -7.93 -20.50 6.45
C GLU A 277 -6.98 -20.33 7.65
N ASP A 278 -6.48 -21.45 8.18
CA ASP A 278 -5.59 -21.48 9.34
C ASP A 278 -4.27 -20.74 9.04
N GLN A 279 -3.71 -20.95 7.84
CA GLN A 279 -2.47 -20.27 7.44
C GLN A 279 -2.68 -18.77 7.23
N LEU A 280 -3.74 -18.34 6.53
CA LEU A 280 -4.05 -16.93 6.35
C LEU A 280 -4.29 -16.23 7.69
N SER A 281 -5.05 -16.86 8.59
CA SER A 281 -5.26 -16.32 9.93
C SER A 281 -3.95 -16.18 10.70
N SER A 282 -3.03 -17.13 10.57
CA SER A 282 -1.72 -17.03 11.21
C SER A 282 -0.86 -15.91 10.63
N ILE A 283 -0.93 -15.66 9.32
CA ILE A 283 -0.15 -14.63 8.63
C ILE A 283 -0.56 -13.23 9.09
N PHE A 284 -1.87 -12.97 9.18
CA PHE A 284 -2.39 -11.62 9.45
C PHE A 284 -2.61 -11.31 10.94
N LYS A 285 -2.56 -12.31 11.82
CA LYS A 285 -2.79 -12.13 13.26
C LYS A 285 -1.62 -11.52 14.04
N ASP A 286 -0.40 -11.71 13.54
CA ASP A 286 0.82 -11.16 14.15
C ASP A 286 1.20 -9.78 13.57
N PHE A 287 0.30 -9.21 12.74
CA PHE A 287 0.36 -7.86 12.21
C PHE A 287 -0.51 -6.90 13.04
#